data_AF-A0AAV6GAM5-F1
#
_entry.id   AF-A0AAV6GAM5-F1
#
_cell.length_a   1.000
_cell.length_b   1.000
_cell.length_c   1.000
_cell.angle_alpha   90.00
_cell.angle_beta   90.00
_cell.angle_gamma   90.00
#
_symmetry.space_group_name_H-M   'P 1'
#
loop_
_entity.id
_entity.type
_entity.pdbx_description
1 polymer ?
#
loop_
_entity_poly.entity_id
_entity_poly.type
_entity_poly.pdbx_seq_one_letter_code
_entity_poly.pdbx_strand_id
1 'polypeptide(L)'
;MRALCRFVLLSVLRGISRMHDAAPLSPHLLQEGKDYLKRSVSSWLPSLRPQTEQLAAQQEEESEQSGVPPYESRITTAKLLIEAEEPEMVMEVCEGLLEEDDEVVQVWYLLGWVCYLQRDKPEEAESFRDSARTYLTRAKKLYVKLCCDDPPMLEHVEQLLSELRPEGASAADDDEDDEDGPPIDDIADDFIHSSDEEENAMEH
;
A
#
# COMPACT_ATOMS: atom_id res chain seq x y z
N MET A 1 -5.39 -3.73 -21.95
CA MET A 1 -5.14 -3.02 -20.67
C MET A 1 -3.66 -2.89 -20.29
N ARG A 2 -2.74 -3.81 -20.65
CA ARG A 2 -1.27 -3.62 -20.51
C ARG A 2 -0.68 -2.37 -21.19
N ALA A 3 -1.42 -1.75 -22.11
CA ALA A 3 -1.02 -0.53 -22.81
C ALA A 3 -1.32 0.77 -22.04
N LEU A 4 -2.19 0.74 -21.02
CA LEU A 4 -2.55 1.92 -20.21
C LEU A 4 -1.58 2.12 -19.03
N CYS A 5 -0.98 1.06 -18.48
CA CYS A 5 0.19 1.19 -17.58
C CYS A 5 1.35 1.95 -18.23
N ARG A 6 1.52 1.82 -19.56
CA ARG A 6 2.53 2.60 -20.31
C ARG A 6 2.21 4.10 -20.37
N PHE A 7 0.95 4.50 -20.25
CA PHE A 7 0.56 5.92 -20.37
C PHE A 7 0.87 6.69 -19.08
N VAL A 8 0.72 6.06 -17.91
CA VAL A 8 1.15 6.68 -16.63
C VAL A 8 2.68 6.68 -16.50
N LEU A 9 3.36 5.64 -16.99
CA LEU A 9 4.83 5.62 -17.14
C LEU A 9 5.37 6.81 -17.96
N LEU A 10 4.60 7.28 -18.94
CA LEU A 10 4.96 8.42 -19.79
C LEU A 10 4.68 9.79 -19.14
N SER A 11 3.74 9.88 -18.20
CA SER A 11 3.40 11.16 -17.55
C SER A 11 4.36 11.53 -16.42
N VAL A 12 4.88 10.56 -15.67
CA VAL A 12 5.91 10.81 -14.63
C VAL A 12 7.31 11.03 -15.26
N LEU A 13 7.62 10.36 -16.38
CA LEU A 13 8.90 10.54 -17.10
C LEU A 13 8.92 11.75 -18.06
N ARG A 14 7.80 12.44 -18.30
CA ARG A 14 7.75 13.63 -19.17
C ARG A 14 8.44 14.87 -18.60
N GLY A 15 8.88 14.82 -17.34
CA GLY A 15 9.82 15.79 -16.75
C GLY A 15 11.28 15.61 -17.18
N ILE A 16 11.65 14.47 -17.80
CA ILE A 16 13.00 14.21 -18.31
C ILE A 16 12.96 14.23 -19.84
N SER A 17 12.89 15.44 -20.38
CA SER A 17 13.03 15.68 -21.82
C SER A 17 14.49 15.46 -22.23
N ARG A 18 14.83 14.21 -22.62
CA ARG A 18 15.86 13.78 -23.62
C ARG A 18 16.41 12.39 -23.27
N MET A 19 15.69 11.32 -23.58
CA MET A 19 16.30 10.00 -23.88
C MET A 19 15.43 9.27 -24.89
N HIS A 20 15.48 9.67 -26.17
CA HIS A 20 14.72 9.02 -27.24
C HIS A 20 15.48 7.83 -27.88
N ASP A 21 16.57 7.38 -27.26
CA ASP A 21 17.44 6.29 -27.76
C ASP A 21 17.88 5.32 -26.64
N ALA A 22 17.09 5.16 -25.58
CA ALA A 22 17.33 4.07 -24.63
C ALA A 22 16.79 2.76 -25.22
N ALA A 23 17.70 1.85 -25.60
CA ALA A 23 17.31 0.49 -25.94
C ALA A 23 16.51 -0.13 -24.78
N PRO A 24 15.45 -0.92 -25.04
CA PRO A 24 14.70 -1.58 -23.98
C PRO A 24 15.66 -2.38 -23.10
N LEU A 25 15.57 -2.19 -21.78
CA LEU A 25 16.32 -3.02 -20.82
C LEU A 25 16.04 -4.49 -21.09
N SER A 26 17.07 -5.33 -21.02
CA SER A 26 16.89 -6.77 -21.19
C SER A 26 16.01 -7.31 -20.05
N PRO A 27 15.16 -8.32 -20.30
CA PRO A 27 14.27 -8.86 -19.28
C PRO A 27 15.00 -9.33 -18.01
N HIS A 28 16.22 -9.84 -18.15
CA HIS A 28 17.06 -10.25 -17.02
C HIS A 28 17.44 -9.08 -16.12
N LEU A 29 17.84 -7.93 -16.68
CA LEU A 29 18.21 -6.75 -15.90
C LEU A 29 17.01 -6.18 -15.15
N LEU A 30 15.81 -6.24 -15.75
CA LEU A 30 14.58 -5.82 -15.09
C LEU A 30 14.24 -6.74 -13.91
N GLN A 31 14.37 -8.05 -14.08
CA GLN A 31 14.14 -9.00 -13.00
C GLN A 31 15.16 -8.83 -11.87
N GLU A 32 16.44 -8.65 -12.21
CA GLU A 32 17.50 -8.40 -11.23
C GLU A 32 17.25 -7.12 -10.43
N GLY A 33 16.88 -6.02 -11.09
CA GLY A 33 16.52 -4.77 -10.41
C GLY A 33 15.32 -4.93 -9.47
N LYS A 34 14.31 -5.68 -9.92
CA LYS A 34 13.14 -6.04 -9.10
C LYS A 34 13.54 -6.87 -7.88
N ASP A 35 14.42 -7.84 -8.02
CA ASP A 35 14.90 -8.65 -6.90
C ASP A 35 15.68 -7.81 -5.88
N TYR A 36 16.50 -6.86 -6.35
CA TYR A 36 17.18 -5.89 -5.47
C TYR A 36 16.19 -4.99 -4.71
N LEU A 37 15.15 -4.49 -5.39
CA LEU A 37 14.10 -3.69 -4.76
C LEU A 37 13.42 -4.49 -3.66
N LYS A 38 12.95 -5.70 -3.96
CA LYS A 38 12.28 -6.59 -2.99
C LYS A 38 13.16 -6.87 -1.76
N ARG A 39 14.44 -7.22 -1.98
CA ARG A 39 15.40 -7.44 -0.88
C ARG A 39 15.60 -6.21 -0.02
N SER A 40 15.67 -5.04 -0.66
CA SER A 40 15.79 -3.78 0.08
C SER A 40 14.56 -3.53 0.94
N VAL A 41 13.35 -3.75 0.43
CA VAL A 41 12.12 -3.57 1.21
C VAL A 41 12.05 -4.53 2.39
N SER A 42 12.33 -5.82 2.16
CA SER A 42 12.29 -6.84 3.21
C SER A 42 13.28 -6.59 4.36
N SER A 43 14.36 -5.84 4.14
CA SER A 43 15.32 -5.57 5.21
C SER A 43 14.80 -4.59 6.27
N TRP A 44 13.80 -3.78 5.94
CA TRP A 44 13.27 -2.76 6.84
C TRP A 44 11.79 -2.89 7.17
N LEU A 45 11.01 -3.62 6.38
CA LEU A 45 9.59 -3.84 6.63
C LEU A 45 9.41 -4.83 7.81
N PRO A 46 8.75 -4.44 8.91
CA PRO A 46 8.60 -5.29 10.10
C PRO A 46 7.96 -6.66 9.82
N SER A 47 6.94 -6.71 8.96
CA SER A 47 6.19 -7.92 8.60
C SER A 47 7.03 -8.97 7.86
N LEU A 48 8.12 -8.54 7.21
CA LEU A 48 9.01 -9.41 6.44
C LEU A 48 10.33 -9.72 7.16
N ARG A 49 10.53 -9.18 8.37
CA ARG A 49 11.72 -9.50 9.17
C ARG A 49 11.60 -10.92 9.76
N PRO A 50 12.66 -11.74 9.67
CA PRO A 50 12.72 -13.03 10.36
C PRO A 50 12.41 -12.88 11.86
N GLN A 51 11.60 -13.79 12.41
CA GLN A 51 11.22 -13.79 13.84
C GLN A 51 12.42 -13.70 14.80
N THR A 52 13.58 -14.21 14.39
CA THR A 52 14.82 -14.15 15.16
C THR A 52 15.37 -12.73 15.35
N GLU A 53 15.14 -11.83 14.39
CA GLU A 53 15.56 -10.42 14.46
C GLU A 53 14.50 -9.55 15.15
N GLN A 54 13.22 -9.94 15.08
CA GLN A 54 12.13 -9.28 15.82
C GLN A 54 12.31 -9.41 17.34
N LEU A 55 12.76 -10.59 17.82
CA LEU A 55 13.05 -10.83 19.24
C LEU A 55 14.32 -10.14 19.74
N ALA A 56 15.31 -9.93 18.86
CA ALA A 56 16.54 -9.22 19.21
C ALA A 56 16.36 -7.70 19.27
N ALA A 57 15.54 -7.13 18.35
CA ALA A 57 15.26 -5.70 18.31
C ALA A 57 14.52 -5.19 19.56
N GLN A 58 13.74 -6.06 20.24
CA GLN A 58 13.06 -5.72 21.50
C GLN A 58 14.03 -5.57 22.69
N GLN A 59 15.30 -5.95 22.54
CA GLN A 59 16.31 -5.88 23.62
C GLN A 59 17.33 -4.75 23.44
N GLU A 60 17.34 -4.05 22.30
CA GLU A 60 18.30 -2.98 21.95
C GLU A 60 17.59 -1.65 21.65
N GLU A 61 16.62 -1.26 22.48
CA GLU A 61 16.08 0.11 22.48
C GLU A 61 17.08 1.08 23.13
N GLU A 62 18.12 1.56 22.42
CA GLU A 62 18.65 2.93 22.65
C GLU A 62 19.70 3.45 21.66
N SER A 63 20.24 2.66 20.74
CA SER A 63 21.19 3.17 19.74
C SER A 63 21.26 2.16 18.61
N GLU A 64 20.64 2.38 17.46
CA GLU A 64 21.18 3.18 16.36
C GLU A 64 20.02 3.47 15.39
N GLN A 65 20.17 4.48 14.53
CA GLN A 65 19.18 4.91 13.54
C GLN A 65 18.35 3.76 12.97
N SER A 66 17.04 3.78 13.28
CA SER A 66 16.04 2.84 12.78
C SER A 66 16.37 2.43 11.34
N GLY A 67 16.55 1.12 11.10
CA GLY A 67 16.79 0.59 9.76
C GLY A 67 15.68 0.90 8.75
N VAL A 68 14.60 1.54 9.21
CA VAL A 68 13.48 2.04 8.41
C VAL A 68 13.87 3.32 7.65
N PRO A 69 13.73 3.34 6.32
CA PRO A 69 13.98 4.54 5.52
C PRO A 69 13.04 5.70 5.89
N PRO A 70 13.43 6.95 5.60
CA PRO A 70 12.56 8.12 5.77
C PRO A 70 11.21 7.94 5.05
N TYR A 71 10.15 8.53 5.61
CA TYR A 71 8.77 8.42 5.12
C TYR A 71 8.63 8.64 3.61
N GLU A 72 9.17 9.75 3.08
CA GLU A 72 9.17 10.07 1.65
C GLU A 72 9.93 9.06 0.78
N SER A 73 10.97 8.42 1.32
CA SER A 73 11.70 7.37 0.62
C SER A 73 10.86 6.09 0.50
N ARG A 74 10.03 5.79 1.49
CA ARG A 74 9.08 4.67 1.44
C ARG A 74 7.92 4.93 0.47
N ILE A 75 7.41 6.15 0.39
CA ILE A 75 6.47 6.55 -0.68
C ILE A 75 7.08 6.34 -2.07
N THR A 76 8.33 6.78 -2.25
CA THR A 76 9.04 6.59 -3.53
C THR A 76 9.22 5.10 -3.83
N THR A 77 9.53 4.30 -2.82
CA THR A 77 9.61 2.84 -2.93
C THR A 77 8.28 2.22 -3.36
N ALA A 78 7.16 2.63 -2.77
CA ALA A 78 5.83 2.14 -3.16
C ALA A 78 5.53 2.42 -4.64
N LYS A 79 5.90 3.60 -5.17
CA LYS A 79 5.78 3.90 -6.61
C LYS A 79 6.63 2.95 -7.46
N LEU A 80 7.87 2.69 -7.07
CA LEU A 80 8.75 1.73 -7.76
C LEU A 80 8.21 0.29 -7.70
N LEU A 81 7.59 -0.11 -6.59
CA LEU A 81 6.98 -1.43 -6.45
C LEU A 81 5.74 -1.59 -7.34
N ILE A 82 4.93 -0.52 -7.51
CA ILE A 82 3.83 -0.49 -8.50
C ILE A 82 4.39 -0.67 -9.92
N GLU A 83 5.46 0.06 -10.27
CA GLU A 83 6.14 -0.09 -11.58
C GLU A 83 6.74 -1.49 -11.78
N ALA A 84 7.18 -2.14 -10.70
CA ALA A 84 7.71 -3.50 -10.69
C ALA A 84 6.62 -4.59 -10.64
N GLU A 85 5.33 -4.22 -10.64
CA GLU A 85 4.19 -5.13 -10.52
C GLU A 85 4.27 -6.03 -9.26
N GLU A 86 4.64 -5.44 -8.11
CA GLU A 86 4.75 -6.12 -6.80
C GLU A 86 3.66 -5.63 -5.81
N PRO A 87 2.38 -6.00 -6.02
CA PRO A 87 1.26 -5.40 -5.29
C PRO A 87 1.23 -5.69 -3.80
N GLU A 88 1.61 -6.90 -3.38
CA GLU A 88 1.61 -7.31 -1.96
C GLU A 88 2.54 -6.40 -1.14
N MET A 89 3.75 -6.15 -1.65
CA MET A 89 4.70 -5.25 -0.99
C MET A 89 4.24 -3.79 -1.03
N VAL A 90 3.51 -3.34 -2.05
CA VAL A 90 2.94 -1.98 -2.05
C VAL A 90 1.94 -1.82 -0.92
N MET A 91 1.06 -2.81 -0.72
CA MET A 91 0.06 -2.78 0.36
C MET A 91 0.75 -2.69 1.72
N GLU A 92 1.69 -3.60 2.01
CA GLU A 92 2.41 -3.60 3.29
C GLU A 92 3.18 -2.29 3.55
N VAL A 93 3.85 -1.73 2.53
CA VAL A 93 4.58 -0.46 2.69
C VAL A 93 3.62 0.69 2.95
N CYS A 94 2.52 0.78 2.20
CA CYS A 94 1.56 1.87 2.35
C CYS A 94 0.74 1.77 3.63
N GLU A 95 0.38 0.56 4.09
CA GLU A 95 -0.31 0.36 5.37
C GLU A 95 0.57 0.84 6.54
N GLY A 96 1.85 0.48 6.57
CA GLY A 96 2.79 1.01 7.56
C GLY A 96 3.00 2.53 7.46
N LEU A 97 2.84 3.13 6.28
CA LEU A 97 2.85 4.59 6.13
C LEU A 97 1.59 5.24 6.70
N LEU A 98 0.42 4.59 6.60
CA LEU A 98 -0.83 5.07 7.17
C LEU A 98 -0.87 4.91 8.70
N GLU A 99 -0.21 3.89 9.26
CA GLU A 99 -0.03 3.75 10.71
C GLU A 99 0.76 4.93 11.30
N GLU A 100 1.70 5.49 10.54
CA GLU A 100 2.50 6.65 10.95
C GLU A 100 1.80 8.00 10.70
N ASP A 101 1.12 8.15 9.55
CA ASP A 101 0.38 9.35 9.18
C ASP A 101 -0.75 9.01 8.20
N ASP A 102 -2.00 9.08 8.67
CA ASP A 102 -3.20 8.79 7.91
C ASP A 102 -3.74 9.99 7.10
N GLU A 103 -3.10 11.16 7.19
CA GLU A 103 -3.52 12.38 6.47
C GLU A 103 -2.76 12.58 5.15
N VAL A 104 -1.92 11.63 4.73
CA VAL A 104 -1.17 11.73 3.47
C VAL A 104 -1.98 11.22 2.28
N VAL A 105 -2.61 12.15 1.54
CA VAL A 105 -3.45 11.88 0.35
C VAL A 105 -2.79 10.92 -0.64
N GLN A 106 -1.49 11.10 -0.88
CA GLN A 106 -0.74 10.28 -1.83
C GLN A 106 -0.68 8.80 -1.44
N VAL A 107 -0.62 8.48 -0.14
CA VAL A 107 -0.53 7.08 0.32
C VAL A 107 -1.86 6.36 0.07
N TRP A 108 -2.99 7.00 0.40
CA TRP A 108 -4.33 6.49 0.09
C TRP A 108 -4.54 6.30 -1.41
N TYR A 109 -4.07 7.25 -2.24
CA TYR A 109 -4.12 7.11 -3.69
C TYR A 109 -3.32 5.90 -4.19
N LEU A 110 -2.11 5.67 -3.68
CA LEU A 110 -1.27 4.54 -4.09
C LEU A 110 -1.89 3.18 -3.70
N LEU A 111 -2.50 3.07 -2.51
CA LEU A 111 -3.26 1.89 -2.09
C LEU A 111 -4.46 1.61 -3.00
N GLY A 112 -5.27 2.64 -3.23
CA GLY A 112 -6.43 2.53 -4.11
C GLY A 112 -6.05 2.15 -5.53
N TRP A 113 -4.95 2.73 -6.04
CA TRP A 113 -4.45 2.43 -7.38
C TRP A 113 -3.92 1.00 -7.50
N VAL A 114 -3.14 0.51 -6.53
CA VAL A 114 -2.64 -0.86 -6.58
C VAL A 114 -3.79 -1.88 -6.50
N CYS A 115 -4.80 -1.66 -5.65
CA CYS A 115 -6.01 -2.49 -5.61
C CYS A 115 -6.76 -2.45 -6.95
N TYR A 116 -6.93 -1.27 -7.55
CA TYR A 116 -7.58 -1.13 -8.86
C TYR A 116 -6.83 -1.92 -9.95
N LEU A 117 -5.50 -1.97 -9.93
CA LEU A 117 -4.71 -2.76 -10.87
C LEU A 117 -4.91 -4.28 -10.68
N GLN A 118 -5.33 -4.73 -9.50
CA GLN A 118 -5.64 -6.13 -9.19
C GLN A 118 -7.08 -6.54 -9.48
N ARG A 119 -7.97 -5.60 -9.84
CA ARG A 119 -9.42 -5.83 -9.98
C ARG A 119 -9.86 -6.90 -10.97
N ASP A 120 -8.99 -7.30 -11.90
CA ASP A 120 -9.29 -8.31 -12.92
C ASP A 120 -8.73 -9.70 -12.55
N LYS A 121 -8.13 -9.85 -11.35
CA LYS A 121 -7.67 -11.15 -10.85
C LYS A 121 -8.88 -12.02 -10.45
N PRO A 122 -9.01 -13.25 -10.98
CA PRO A 122 -10.25 -14.02 -10.90
C PRO A 122 -10.61 -14.51 -9.49
N GLU A 123 -9.64 -14.68 -8.60
CA GLU A 123 -9.87 -15.27 -7.27
C GLU A 123 -10.44 -14.25 -6.27
N GLU A 124 -10.18 -12.95 -6.48
CA GLU A 124 -10.45 -11.89 -5.50
C GLU A 124 -10.90 -10.55 -6.15
N ALA A 125 -11.38 -10.60 -7.40
CA ALA A 125 -11.72 -9.41 -8.19
C ALA A 125 -12.61 -8.40 -7.44
N GLU A 126 -13.69 -8.87 -6.81
CA GLU A 126 -14.63 -8.00 -6.10
C GLU A 126 -14.00 -7.38 -4.84
N SER A 127 -13.21 -8.16 -4.08
CA SER A 127 -12.48 -7.65 -2.90
C SER A 127 -11.55 -6.50 -3.28
N PHE A 128 -10.80 -6.66 -4.39
CA PHE A 128 -9.92 -5.60 -4.89
C PHE A 128 -10.67 -4.38 -5.41
N ARG A 129 -11.85 -4.57 -6.02
CA ARG A 129 -12.71 -3.46 -6.48
C ARG A 129 -13.23 -2.65 -5.30
N ASP A 130 -13.75 -3.32 -4.28
CA ASP A 130 -14.28 -2.66 -3.09
C ASP A 130 -13.16 -1.96 -2.31
N SER A 131 -12.01 -2.62 -2.12
CA SER A 131 -10.82 -1.99 -1.50
C SER A 131 -10.36 -0.75 -2.27
N ALA A 132 -10.27 -0.85 -3.60
CA ALA A 132 -9.90 0.28 -4.44
C ALA A 132 -10.89 1.44 -4.29
N ARG A 133 -12.21 1.17 -4.29
CA ARG A 133 -13.25 2.19 -4.09
C ARG A 133 -13.08 2.88 -2.74
N THR A 134 -12.91 2.11 -1.66
CA THR A 134 -12.71 2.64 -0.31
C THR A 134 -11.48 3.56 -0.22
N TYR A 135 -10.32 3.09 -0.66
CA TYR A 135 -9.08 3.86 -0.58
C TYR A 135 -9.10 5.11 -1.47
N LEU A 136 -9.62 5.03 -2.69
CA LEU A 136 -9.74 6.18 -3.58
C LEU A 136 -10.76 7.21 -3.08
N THR A 137 -11.87 6.77 -2.48
CA THR A 137 -12.82 7.68 -1.84
C THR A 137 -12.19 8.40 -0.66
N ARG A 138 -11.41 7.71 0.19
CA ARG A 138 -10.66 8.34 1.29
C ARG A 138 -9.63 9.35 0.76
N ALA A 139 -8.88 8.99 -0.29
CA ALA A 139 -7.94 9.91 -0.95
C ALA A 139 -8.65 11.17 -1.45
N LYS A 140 -9.80 11.05 -2.12
CA LYS A 140 -10.61 12.20 -2.58
C LYS A 140 -11.10 13.07 -1.42
N LYS A 141 -11.62 12.46 -0.35
CA LYS A 141 -12.07 13.18 0.86
C LYS A 141 -10.92 13.98 1.48
N LEU A 142 -9.74 13.37 1.65
CA LEU A 142 -8.56 14.05 2.20
C LEU A 142 -8.00 15.13 1.28
N TYR A 143 -8.02 14.92 -0.05
CA TYR A 143 -7.61 15.92 -1.03
C TYR A 143 -8.35 17.24 -0.82
N VAL A 144 -9.67 17.18 -0.65
CA VAL A 144 -10.53 18.35 -0.39
C VAL A 144 -10.26 18.91 1.00
N LYS A 145 -10.23 18.06 2.04
CA LYS A 145 -10.00 18.46 3.45
C LYS A 145 -8.71 19.26 3.61
N LEU A 146 -7.62 18.79 2.99
CA LEU A 146 -6.28 19.34 3.15
C LEU A 146 -5.89 20.35 2.07
N CYS A 147 -6.81 20.65 1.14
CA CYS A 147 -6.56 21.55 0.00
C CYS A 147 -5.29 21.15 -0.78
N CYS A 148 -5.17 19.86 -1.09
CA CYS A 148 -4.03 19.32 -1.83
C CYS A 148 -3.95 19.96 -3.23
N ASP A 149 -2.75 20.38 -3.65
CA ASP A 149 -2.50 21.06 -4.94
C ASP A 149 -1.85 20.11 -5.95
N ASP A 150 -2.54 19.00 -6.24
CA ASP A 150 -2.16 18.05 -7.29
C ASP A 150 -3.36 17.70 -8.18
N PRO A 151 -3.77 18.59 -9.11
CA PRO A 151 -4.92 18.36 -9.97
C PRO A 151 -4.82 17.07 -10.82
N PRO A 152 -3.66 16.69 -11.38
CA PRO A 152 -3.52 15.42 -12.10
C PRO A 152 -3.83 14.18 -11.26
N MET A 153 -3.44 14.17 -9.98
CA MET A 153 -3.79 13.05 -9.08
C MET A 153 -5.29 12.98 -8.83
N LEU A 154 -5.95 14.12 -8.59
CA LEU A 154 -7.40 14.14 -8.38
C LEU A 154 -8.16 13.66 -9.62
N GLU A 155 -7.79 14.13 -10.81
CA GLU A 155 -8.40 13.70 -12.08
C GLU A 155 -8.30 12.18 -12.24
N HIS A 156 -7.15 11.60 -11.90
CA HIS A 156 -6.98 10.15 -11.96
C HIS A 156 -7.82 9.42 -10.91
N VAL A 157 -7.87 9.90 -9.67
CA VAL A 157 -8.75 9.34 -8.62
C VAL A 157 -10.21 9.30 -9.10
N GLU A 158 -10.69 10.40 -9.68
CA GLU A 158 -12.06 10.50 -10.20
C GLU A 158 -12.30 9.56 -11.38
N GLN A 159 -11.33 9.44 -12.29
CA GLN A 159 -11.40 8.47 -13.39
C GLN A 159 -11.52 7.04 -12.85
N LEU A 160 -10.63 6.64 -11.93
CA LEU A 160 -10.63 5.30 -11.36
C LEU A 160 -11.94 4.97 -10.63
N LEU A 161 -12.46 5.91 -9.82
CA LEU A 161 -13.75 5.75 -9.14
C LEU A 161 -14.90 5.59 -10.13
N SER A 162 -14.90 6.34 -11.24
CA SER A 162 -15.93 6.22 -12.28
C SER A 162 -15.93 4.84 -12.96
N GLU A 163 -14.75 4.24 -13.15
CA GLU A 163 -14.60 2.90 -13.74
C GLU A 163 -14.93 1.77 -12.76
N LEU A 164 -14.84 2.02 -11.45
CA LEU A 164 -15.19 1.06 -10.39
C LEU A 164 -16.68 1.09 -10.00
N ARG A 165 -17.47 1.99 -10.61
CA ARG A 165 -18.91 2.08 -10.35
C ARG A 165 -19.62 0.83 -10.92
N PRO A 166 -20.49 0.16 -10.15
CA PRO A 166 -21.31 -0.94 -10.66
C PRO A 166 -22.15 -0.48 -11.85
N GLU A 167 -22.28 -1.32 -12.89
CA GLU A 167 -23.14 -1.02 -14.04
C GLU A 167 -24.59 -0.79 -13.57
N GLY A 168 -25.04 0.47 -13.58
CA GLY A 168 -26.41 0.87 -13.21
C GLY A 168 -26.53 1.77 -11.98
N ALA A 169 -25.45 2.01 -11.21
CA ALA A 169 -25.47 3.02 -10.15
C ALA A 169 -25.43 4.43 -10.75
N SER A 170 -26.22 5.35 -10.23
CA SER A 170 -26.34 6.72 -10.75
C SER A 170 -25.30 7.63 -10.08
N ALA A 171 -24.91 8.72 -10.76
CA ALA A 171 -23.98 9.70 -10.17
C ALA A 171 -24.57 10.46 -8.95
N ALA A 172 -25.85 10.25 -8.63
CA ALA A 172 -26.53 10.86 -7.49
C ALA A 172 -26.38 10.06 -6.19
N ASP A 173 -25.84 8.83 -6.24
CA ASP A 173 -25.64 7.99 -5.06
C ASP A 173 -24.31 8.28 -4.33
N ASP A 174 -23.43 9.13 -4.89
CA ASP A 174 -22.10 9.44 -4.30
C ASP A 174 -22.12 10.63 -3.31
N ASP A 175 -23.25 11.34 -3.18
CA ASP A 175 -23.40 12.51 -2.30
C ASP A 175 -24.11 12.17 -0.95
N GLU A 176 -24.52 10.91 -0.75
CA GLU A 176 -25.13 10.43 0.51
C GLU A 176 -24.30 9.29 1.12
N ASP A 177 -23.16 9.62 1.74
CA ASP A 177 -22.60 8.78 2.81
C ASP A 177 -21.82 9.65 3.80
N ASP A 178 -22.62 10.37 4.59
CA ASP A 178 -22.25 10.87 5.90
C ASP A 178 -21.99 9.69 6.84
N GLU A 179 -20.77 9.64 7.39
CA GLU A 179 -20.48 9.16 8.75
C GLU A 179 -20.53 7.62 9.01
N ASP A 180 -19.48 7.09 9.66
CA ASP A 180 -19.28 5.71 10.12
C ASP A 180 -18.92 4.61 9.10
N GLY A 181 -17.66 4.60 8.68
CA GLY A 181 -16.96 3.32 8.51
C GLY A 181 -16.73 2.70 9.90
N PRO A 182 -16.83 1.36 10.08
CA PRO A 182 -16.70 0.74 11.39
C PRO A 182 -15.37 1.11 12.06
N PRO A 183 -15.36 1.52 13.35
CA PRO A 183 -14.13 1.75 14.09
C PRO A 183 -13.27 0.48 14.06
N ILE A 184 -12.03 0.62 13.59
CA ILE A 184 -11.02 -0.44 13.59
C ILE A 184 -10.39 -0.66 14.98
N ASP A 185 -10.91 -0.01 16.02
CA ASP A 185 -10.33 -0.01 17.38
C ASP A 185 -10.70 -1.24 18.25
N ASP A 186 -11.52 -2.18 17.75
CA ASP A 186 -12.03 -3.33 18.53
C ASP A 186 -11.35 -4.69 18.22
N ILE A 187 -10.11 -4.69 17.70
CA ILE A 187 -9.24 -5.89 17.81
C ILE A 187 -8.41 -5.73 19.09
N ALA A 188 -9.11 -5.67 20.22
CA ALA A 188 -8.52 -5.83 21.53
C ALA A 188 -8.16 -7.31 21.72
N ASP A 189 -6.90 -7.63 21.43
CA ASP A 189 -6.00 -8.36 22.34
C ASP A 189 -6.66 -9.44 23.23
N ASP A 190 -7.18 -10.52 22.63
CA ASP A 190 -7.51 -11.75 23.35
C ASP A 190 -6.25 -12.62 23.49
N PHE A 191 -5.25 -12.03 24.14
CA PHE A 191 -4.10 -12.74 24.66
C PHE A 191 -4.55 -13.52 25.89
N ILE A 192 -5.02 -14.75 25.66
CA ILE A 192 -5.30 -15.72 26.72
C ILE A 192 -3.99 -16.10 27.42
N HIS A 193 -3.63 -15.32 28.43
CA HIS A 193 -2.78 -15.74 29.53
C HIS A 193 -3.67 -16.42 30.57
N SER A 194 -3.65 -17.75 30.62
CA SER A 194 -3.95 -18.47 31.86
C SER A 194 -2.71 -19.25 32.27
N SER A 195 -2.19 -18.85 33.42
CA SER A 195 -1.00 -19.31 34.12
C SER A 195 -0.95 -20.81 34.41
N ASP A 196 0.29 -21.29 34.49
CA ASP A 196 0.77 -22.42 35.28
C ASP A 196 0.10 -22.58 36.66
N GLU A 197 -0.31 -23.81 36.99
CA GLU A 197 -0.16 -24.37 38.34
C GLU A 197 0.38 -25.81 38.23
N GLU A 198 1.56 -26.03 38.83
CA GLU A 198 2.15 -27.33 39.13
C GLU A 198 1.27 -28.11 40.11
N GLU A 199 1.01 -29.41 39.87
CA GLU A 199 0.92 -30.38 40.97
C GLU A 199 1.46 -31.77 40.57
N ASN A 200 2.74 -31.93 40.88
CA ASN A 200 3.42 -33.04 41.54
C ASN A 200 2.83 -34.47 41.54
N ALA A 201 3.75 -35.43 41.37
CA ALA A 201 3.57 -36.87 41.37
C ALA A 201 3.01 -37.46 42.68
N MET A 202 2.18 -38.51 42.58
CA MET A 202 2.32 -39.73 43.39
C MET A 202 1.55 -40.92 42.77
N GLU A 203 2.33 -41.91 42.37
CA GLU A 203 1.96 -43.28 42.04
C GLU A 203 1.50 -44.03 43.31
N HIS A 204 0.40 -44.78 43.22
CA HIS A 204 0.01 -45.83 44.16
C HIS A 204 -0.61 -47.00 43.39
#